data_AF-A0A9P8KTA9-F1
#
_entry.id   AF-A0A9P8KTA9-F1
#
_cell.length_a   1.000
_cell.length_b   1.000
_cell.length_c   1.000
_cell.angle_alpha   90.00
_cell.angle_beta   90.00
_cell.angle_gamma   90.00
#
_symmetry.space_group_name_H-M   'P 1'
#
loop_
_entity.id
_entity.type
_entity.pdbx_description
1 polymer ?
#
loop_
_entity_poly.entity_id
_entity_poly.type
_entity_poly.pdbx_seq_one_letter_code
_entity_poly.pdbx_strand_id
1 'polypeptide(L)'
;MAVLARSNVRKNTLYIGNDSKGYQAYWKSEQPTIWTFEKLSDLTTAPGSLTAVSMNSQHMEVFWTAPDGSVNHAYWYESTGKWASSSLAGIGIRCVPGSSINSTSRKDGCMDIFCATLDGYTQQFSYS
;
A
#
# COMPACT_ATOMS: atom_id res chain seq x y z
N MET A 1 1.38 -2.65 9.41
CA MET A 1 -0.06 -2.86 9.15
C MET A 1 -0.66 -1.49 8.88
N ALA A 2 -1.59 -1.40 7.93
CA ALA A 2 -2.37 -0.20 7.63
C ALA A 2 -3.87 -0.51 7.66
N VAL A 3 -4.70 0.50 7.90
CA VAL A 3 -6.16 0.38 7.86
C VAL A 3 -6.74 1.49 7.01
N LEU A 4 -7.75 1.17 6.21
CA LEU A 4 -8.44 2.11 5.32
C LEU A 4 -9.95 1.97 5.49
N ALA A 5 -10.64 3.10 5.61
CA ALA A 5 -12.08 3.19 5.37
C ALA A 5 -12.27 3.91 4.03
N ARG A 6 -12.45 3.14 2.94
CA ARG A 6 -12.56 3.71 1.58
C ARG A 6 -13.94 4.28 1.27
N SER A 7 -14.96 3.84 2.00
CA SER A 7 -16.30 4.41 1.94
C SER A 7 -17.03 4.15 3.25
N ASN A 8 -18.25 4.69 3.38
CA ASN A 8 -19.14 4.40 4.51
C ASN A 8 -19.56 2.92 4.58
N VAL A 9 -19.34 2.13 3.52
CA VAL A 9 -19.78 0.73 3.41
C VAL A 9 -18.63 -0.28 3.27
N ARG A 10 -17.37 0.18 3.21
CA ARG A 10 -16.19 -0.69 3.01
C ARG A 10 -15.01 -0.27 3.89
N LYS A 11 -14.39 -1.26 4.53
CA LYS A 11 -13.15 -1.10 5.32
C LYS A 11 -12.15 -2.20 4.98
N ASN A 12 -10.87 -1.87 4.98
CA ASN A 12 -9.78 -2.78 4.67
C ASN A 12 -8.71 -2.69 5.76
N THR A 13 -8.14 -3.82 6.13
CA THR A 13 -6.90 -3.93 6.87
C THR A 13 -5.85 -4.52 5.94
N LEU A 14 -4.66 -3.92 5.91
CA LEU A 14 -3.57 -4.31 5.03
C LEU A 14 -2.36 -4.67 5.87
N TYR A 15 -1.74 -5.80 5.55
CA TYR A 15 -0.70 -6.38 6.39
C TYR A 15 0.31 -7.17 5.56
N ILE A 16 1.46 -7.44 6.19
CA ILE A 16 2.51 -8.27 5.63
C ILE A 16 2.34 -9.66 6.25
N GLY A 17 2.23 -10.69 5.41
CA GLY A 17 2.16 -12.08 5.84
C GLY A 17 3.53 -12.62 6.29
N ASN A 18 3.53 -13.78 6.94
CA ASN A 18 4.77 -14.46 7.37
C ASN A 18 5.66 -14.89 6.18
N ASP A 19 5.10 -14.95 4.99
CA ASP A 19 5.78 -15.18 3.71
C ASP A 19 6.39 -13.91 3.09
N SER A 20 6.37 -12.79 3.82
CA SER A 20 6.84 -11.48 3.38
C SER A 20 6.10 -10.95 2.14
N LYS A 21 4.82 -11.29 1.98
CA LYS A 21 3.94 -10.73 0.93
C LYS A 21 2.88 -9.81 1.53
N GLY A 22 2.40 -8.87 0.73
CA GLY A 22 1.30 -7.99 1.10
C GLY A 22 -0.07 -8.67 0.96
N TYR A 23 -0.93 -8.48 1.95
CA TYR A 23 -2.30 -8.99 1.99
C TYR A 23 -3.29 -7.91 2.40
N GLN A 24 -4.55 -8.10 2.01
CA GLN A 24 -5.69 -7.42 2.62
C GLN A 24 -6.61 -8.41 3.33
N ALA A 25 -7.29 -7.89 4.35
CA ALA A 25 -8.56 -8.39 4.85
C ALA A 25 -9.58 -7.26 4.70
N TYR A 26 -10.73 -7.51 4.06
CA TYR A 26 -11.74 -6.48 3.86
C TYR A 26 -13.13 -6.91 4.27
N TRP A 27 -13.92 -5.88 4.60
CA TRP A 27 -15.29 -5.97 5.05
C TRP A 27 -16.20 -5.14 4.14
N LYS A 28 -17.42 -5.65 3.94
CA LYS A 28 -18.49 -5.04 3.13
C LYS A 28 -19.78 -5.01 3.93
N SER A 29 -20.53 -3.91 3.88
CA SER A 29 -21.81 -3.81 4.61
C SER A 29 -22.87 -4.79 4.14
N GLU A 30 -22.80 -5.24 2.89
CA GLU A 30 -23.70 -6.26 2.33
C GLU A 30 -23.49 -7.64 2.96
N GLN A 31 -22.31 -7.88 3.57
CA GLN A 31 -21.93 -9.14 4.21
C GLN A 31 -21.24 -8.87 5.56
N PRO A 32 -21.97 -8.31 6.56
CA PRO A 32 -21.36 -7.64 7.69
C PRO A 32 -20.61 -8.57 8.67
N THR A 33 -20.79 -9.88 8.56
CA THR A 33 -20.12 -10.90 9.40
C THR A 33 -18.94 -11.58 8.71
N ILE A 34 -18.68 -11.26 7.44
CA ILE A 34 -17.67 -11.95 6.63
C ILE A 34 -16.51 -11.00 6.36
N TRP A 35 -15.31 -11.46 6.70
CA TRP A 35 -14.06 -10.86 6.23
C TRP A 35 -13.49 -11.71 5.11
N THR A 36 -13.12 -11.06 4.01
CA THR A 36 -12.48 -11.72 2.88
C THR A 36 -10.99 -11.39 2.86
N PHE A 37 -10.16 -12.40 2.61
CA PHE A 37 -8.71 -12.31 2.63
C PHE A 37 -8.14 -12.53 1.24
N GLU A 38 -7.28 -11.63 0.78
CA GLU A 38 -6.72 -11.66 -0.56
C GLU A 38 -5.26 -11.21 -0.56
N LYS A 39 -4.43 -11.86 -1.39
CA LYS A 39 -3.05 -11.44 -1.63
C LYS A 39 -3.04 -10.24 -2.57
N LEU A 40 -2.24 -9.23 -2.23
CA LEU A 40 -2.08 -8.00 -3.03
C LEU A 40 -1.12 -8.23 -4.19
N SER A 41 0.00 -8.92 -3.93
CA SER A 41 1.13 -9.03 -4.85
C SER A 41 2.01 -10.23 -4.51
N ASP A 42 2.73 -10.73 -5.51
CA ASP A 42 3.84 -11.68 -5.35
C ASP A 42 5.20 -11.01 -5.11
N LEU A 43 5.27 -9.68 -5.11
CA LEU A 43 6.49 -8.94 -4.76
C LEU A 43 6.76 -9.03 -3.26
N THR A 44 8.05 -9.14 -2.91
CA THR A 44 8.47 -9.25 -1.52
C THR A 44 8.42 -7.89 -0.81
N THR A 45 8.04 -7.93 0.47
CA THR A 45 7.94 -6.78 1.36
C THR A 45 8.91 -6.93 2.53
N ALA A 46 9.65 -5.88 2.86
CA ALA A 46 10.45 -5.84 4.07
C ALA A 46 9.53 -5.78 5.31
N PRO A 47 9.85 -6.49 6.41
CA PRO A 47 9.02 -6.51 7.61
C PRO A 47 8.72 -5.12 8.15
N GLY A 48 7.46 -4.83 8.49
CA GLY A 48 7.08 -3.55 9.12
C GLY A 48 6.90 -2.36 8.18
N SER A 49 7.27 -2.46 6.91
CA SER A 49 7.20 -1.36 5.95
C SER A 49 5.99 -1.49 5.02
N LEU A 50 4.80 -1.03 5.45
CA LEU A 50 3.62 -0.98 4.60
C LEU A 50 2.71 0.19 4.99
N THR A 51 2.30 0.97 3.99
CA THR A 51 1.30 2.03 4.10
C THR A 51 0.25 1.88 3.00
N ALA A 52 -0.91 2.48 3.19
CA ALA A 52 -1.97 2.45 2.21
C ALA A 52 -2.71 3.78 2.18
N VAL A 53 -3.34 4.06 1.04
CA VAL A 53 -4.15 5.25 0.83
C VAL A 53 -5.35 4.91 -0.06
N SER A 54 -6.48 5.59 0.19
CA SER A 54 -7.64 5.58 -0.69
C SER A 54 -7.80 6.99 -1.23
N MET A 55 -7.69 7.17 -2.55
CA MET A 55 -7.83 8.50 -3.16
C MET A 55 -9.30 8.88 -3.36
N ASN A 56 -10.12 7.85 -3.60
CA ASN A 56 -11.58 7.91 -3.64
C ASN A 56 -12.12 6.54 -3.20
N SER A 57 -13.44 6.33 -3.29
CA SER A 57 -14.06 5.06 -2.89
C SER A 57 -13.78 3.88 -3.83
N GLN A 58 -13.25 4.16 -5.02
CA GLN A 58 -13.05 3.23 -6.12
C GLN A 58 -11.58 2.88 -6.40
N HIS A 59 -10.62 3.57 -5.78
CA HIS A 59 -9.18 3.35 -5.99
C HIS A 59 -8.42 3.35 -4.66
N MET A 60 -7.72 2.25 -4.41
CA MET A 60 -6.78 2.09 -3.32
C MET A 60 -5.38 1.81 -3.83
N GLU A 61 -4.39 2.32 -3.09
CA GLU A 61 -2.97 2.11 -3.35
C GLU A 61 -2.28 1.70 -2.06
N VAL A 62 -1.31 0.80 -2.19
CA VAL A 62 -0.56 0.22 -1.09
C VAL A 62 0.90 0.30 -1.46
N PHE A 63 1.72 0.87 -0.59
CA PHE A 63 3.14 1.06 -0.81
C PHE A 63 3.93 0.33 0.26
N TRP A 64 5.07 -0.24 -0.14
CA TRP A 64 5.99 -0.87 0.78
C TRP A 64 7.43 -0.78 0.29
N THR A 65 8.37 -0.87 1.22
CA THR A 65 9.78 -1.05 0.90
C THR A 65 10.08 -2.55 0.72
N ALA A 66 10.81 -2.91 -0.33
CA ALA A 66 11.33 -4.26 -0.56
C ALA A 66 12.67 -4.47 0.17
N PRO A 67 13.16 -5.71 0.32
CA PRO A 67 14.43 -5.98 1.02
C PRO A 67 15.66 -5.28 0.42
N ASP A 68 15.63 -4.91 -0.85
CA ASP A 68 16.72 -4.18 -1.53
C ASP A 68 16.65 -2.65 -1.34
N GLY A 69 15.61 -2.15 -0.66
CA GLY A 69 15.34 -0.74 -0.42
C GLY A 69 14.52 -0.05 -1.50
N SER A 70 14.13 -0.75 -2.57
CA SER A 70 13.20 -0.24 -3.57
C SER A 70 11.80 -0.05 -2.96
N VAL A 71 11.02 0.86 -3.53
CA VAL A 71 9.60 0.99 -3.18
C VAL A 71 8.79 0.28 -4.23
N ASN A 72 7.90 -0.60 -3.78
CA ASN A 72 6.93 -1.29 -4.62
C ASN A 72 5.53 -0.83 -4.24
N HIS A 73 4.59 -1.02 -5.15
CA HIS A 73 3.19 -0.73 -4.88
C HIS A 73 2.25 -1.77 -5.47
N ALA A 74 1.04 -1.82 -4.92
CA ALA A 74 -0.10 -2.52 -5.46
C ALA A 74 -1.31 -1.60 -5.45
N TYR A 75 -2.10 -1.69 -6.51
CA TYR A 75 -3.26 -0.86 -6.73
C TYR A 75 -4.49 -1.70 -7.03
N TRP A 76 -5.64 -1.17 -6.65
CA TRP A 76 -6.94 -1.80 -6.84
C TRP A 76 -7.96 -0.80 -7.36
N TYR A 77 -8.70 -1.19 -8.39
CA TYR A 77 -9.81 -0.43 -8.95
C TYR A 77 -11.13 -1.19 -8.80
N GLU A 78 -12.20 -0.46 -8.47
CA GLU A 78 -13.56 -1.02 -8.40
C GLU A 78 -13.99 -1.69 -9.72
N SER A 79 -13.61 -1.09 -10.84
CA SER A 79 -13.98 -1.56 -12.18
C SER A 79 -13.37 -2.91 -12.53
N THR A 80 -12.18 -3.23 -12.00
CA THR A 80 -11.48 -4.50 -12.27
C THR A 80 -11.73 -5.51 -11.16
N GLY A 81 -11.94 -5.05 -9.93
CA GLY A 81 -12.09 -5.90 -8.76
C GLY A 81 -10.84 -6.70 -8.42
N LYS A 82 -9.66 -6.34 -8.96
CA LYS A 82 -8.42 -7.10 -8.83
C LYS A 82 -7.24 -6.19 -8.49
N TRP A 83 -6.31 -6.74 -7.73
CA TRP A 83 -5.01 -6.11 -7.48
C TRP A 83 -4.09 -6.29 -8.67
N ALA A 84 -3.31 -5.25 -8.95
CA ALA A 84 -2.13 -5.30 -9.79
C ALA A 84 -0.97 -4.63 -9.05
N SER A 85 0.26 -4.99 -9.39
CA SER A 85 1.44 -4.52 -8.65
C SER A 85 2.66 -4.36 -9.53
N SER A 86 3.50 -3.40 -9.18
CA SER A 86 4.75 -3.11 -9.87
C SER A 86 5.77 -2.50 -8.91
N SER A 87 7.04 -2.48 -9.34
CA SER A 87 8.05 -1.68 -8.67
C SER A 87 7.96 -0.24 -9.13
N LEU A 88 8.10 0.72 -8.21
CA LEU A 88 8.32 2.12 -8.55
C LEU A 88 9.80 2.27 -8.96
N ALA A 89 10.13 1.69 -10.11
CA ALA A 89 11.47 1.73 -10.68
C ALA A 89 11.77 3.14 -11.22
N GLY A 90 12.94 3.70 -10.90
CA GLY A 90 13.51 4.83 -11.65
C GLY A 90 14.00 6.04 -10.86
N ILE A 91 13.79 6.13 -9.54
CA ILE A 91 14.16 7.36 -8.79
C ILE A 91 15.49 7.23 -8.02
N GLY A 92 16.22 6.11 -8.13
CA GLY A 92 17.46 5.90 -7.37
C GLY A 92 17.25 5.86 -5.84
N ILE A 93 15.99 5.73 -5.43
CA ILE A 93 15.53 5.71 -4.03
C ILE A 93 15.98 4.43 -3.37
N ARG A 94 16.57 4.56 -2.18
CA ARG A 94 16.88 3.45 -1.28
C ARG A 94 16.31 3.77 0.09
N CYS A 95 15.02 3.51 0.24
CA CYS A 95 14.38 3.56 1.56
C CYS A 95 15.03 2.50 2.44
N VAL A 96 15.10 2.76 3.75
CA VAL A 96 15.64 1.79 4.71
C VAL A 96 14.67 0.60 4.81
N PRO A 97 15.06 -0.63 4.44
CA PRO A 97 14.18 -1.79 4.55
C PRO A 97 13.72 -1.99 6.00
N GLY A 98 12.40 -2.13 6.18
CA GLY A 98 11.76 -2.30 7.47
C GLY A 98 11.59 -1.03 8.31
N SER A 99 12.01 0.13 7.79
CA SER A 99 11.62 1.42 8.36
C SER A 99 10.17 1.78 7.99
N SER A 100 9.62 2.75 8.71
CA SER A 100 8.30 3.30 8.44
C SER A 100 8.26 3.94 7.05
N ILE A 101 7.21 3.61 6.30
CA ILE A 101 6.79 4.30 5.08
C ILE A 101 5.41 4.88 5.35
N ASN A 102 5.13 6.08 4.84
CA ASN A 102 3.86 6.77 5.02
C ASN A 102 3.34 7.26 3.68
N SER A 103 2.02 7.22 3.48
CA SER A 103 1.38 7.72 2.27
C SER A 103 0.17 8.58 2.63
N THR A 104 -0.08 9.59 1.82
CA THR A 104 -1.29 10.43 1.91
C THR A 104 -1.83 10.71 0.52
N SER A 105 -3.11 11.03 0.44
CA SER A 105 -3.76 11.52 -0.78
C SER A 105 -4.49 12.81 -0.44
N ARG A 106 -4.37 13.77 -1.35
CA ARG A 106 -4.98 15.10 -1.19
C ARG A 106 -6.23 15.27 -2.05
N LYS A 107 -6.35 14.48 -3.11
CA LYS A 107 -7.47 14.42 -4.05
C LYS A 107 -7.29 13.21 -4.96
N ASP A 108 -8.32 12.91 -5.74
CA ASP A 108 -8.27 11.87 -6.74
C ASP A 108 -7.07 12.00 -7.69
N GLY A 109 -6.43 10.88 -7.99
CA GLY A 109 -5.17 10.78 -8.75
C GLY A 109 -3.91 11.22 -7.99
N CYS A 110 -4.01 12.02 -6.92
CA CYS A 110 -2.86 12.58 -6.24
C CYS A 110 -2.46 11.81 -4.98
N MET A 111 -1.22 11.35 -4.95
CA MET A 111 -0.61 10.65 -3.82
C MET A 111 0.76 11.24 -3.50
N ASP A 112 1.07 11.30 -2.22
CA ASP A 112 2.41 11.62 -1.72
C ASP A 112 2.86 10.49 -0.80
N ILE A 113 4.07 10.00 -1.00
CA ILE A 113 4.66 8.90 -0.22
C ILE A 113 6.00 9.35 0.34
N PHE A 114 6.27 8.95 1.57
CA PHE A 114 7.41 9.37 2.38
C PHE A 114 8.09 8.15 2.99
N CYS A 115 9.42 8.10 2.90
CA CYS A 115 10.22 7.07 3.59
C CYS A 115 11.52 7.66 4.13
N ALA A 116 12.07 7.02 5.17
CA ALA A 116 13.43 7.30 5.63
C ALA A 116 14.44 6.64 4.68
N THR A 117 15.52 7.36 4.38
CA THR A 117 16.63 6.90 3.53
C THR A 117 17.86 6.52 4.38
N LEU A 118 18.76 5.72 3.82
CA LEU A 118 19.94 5.20 4.53
C LEU A 118 20.91 6.28 5.03
N ASP A 119 20.88 7.46 4.42
CA ASP A 119 21.64 8.65 4.80
C ASP A 119 20.97 9.48 5.92
N GLY A 120 19.84 9.01 6.47
CA GLY A 120 19.17 9.62 7.62
C GLY A 120 18.18 10.73 7.28
N TYR A 121 17.91 10.97 5.99
CA TYR A 121 16.92 11.93 5.53
C TYR A 121 15.54 11.30 5.30
N THR A 122 14.56 12.14 4.96
CA THR A 122 13.26 11.70 4.44
C THR A 122 13.19 12.02 2.96
N GLN A 123 12.74 11.06 2.16
CA GLN A 123 12.44 11.27 0.75
C GLN A 123 10.94 11.30 0.52
N GLN A 124 10.47 12.30 -0.23
CA GLN A 124 9.10 12.40 -0.73
C GLN A 124 9.06 12.05 -2.21
N PHE A 125 7.99 11.38 -2.63
CA PHE A 125 7.65 11.17 -4.03
C PHE A 125 6.16 11.39 -4.23
N SER A 126 5.82 12.08 -5.32
CA SER A 126 4.44 12.40 -5.68
C SER A 126 4.03 11.61 -6.93
N TYR A 127 2.81 11.10 -6.92
CA TYR A 127 2.16 10.44 -8.04
C TYR A 127 0.86 11.19 -8.36
N SER A 128 0.57 11.40 -9.64
CA SER A 128 -0.58 12.17 -10.13
C SER A 128 -1.24 11.53 -11.34
#